data_AF-A0A372BR52-F1
#
_entry.id   AF-A0A372BR52-F1
#
_cell.length_a   1.000
_cell.length_b   1.000
_cell.length_c   1.000
_cell.angle_alpha   90.00
_cell.angle_beta   90.00
_cell.angle_gamma   90.00
#
_symmetry.space_group_name_H-M   'P 1'
#
loop_
_entity.id
_entity.type
_entity.pdbx_description
1 polymer ?
#
loop_
_entity_poly.entity_id
_entity_poly.type
_entity_poly.pdbx_seq_one_letter_code
_entity_poly.pdbx_strand_id
1 'polypeptide(L)' 'MAGGSQIIINKSGITVITPSKFEVKAGQHRFKPGAQVQMPQIALPQPICIECLVKAAKEGAGIVRR' A
#
# COMPACT_ATOMS: atom_id res chain seq x y z
N MET A 1 -23.69 -26.50 27.88
CA MET A 1 -24.70 -25.42 27.88
C MET A 1 -23.99 -24.08 27.68
N ALA A 2 -24.35 -23.30 26.65
CA ALA A 2 -23.74 -22.00 26.31
C ALA A 2 -24.37 -20.84 27.10
N GLY A 3 -24.60 -21.01 28.40
CA GLY A 3 -25.59 -20.24 29.18
C GLY A 3 -25.34 -18.74 29.35
N GLY A 4 -24.22 -18.20 28.87
CA GLY A 4 -23.90 -16.77 28.96
C GLY A 4 -23.15 -16.19 27.75
N SER A 5 -23.01 -16.96 26.66
CA SER A 5 -22.31 -16.47 25.47
C SER A 5 -23.29 -15.76 24.54
N GLN A 6 -22.97 -14.53 24.13
CA GLN A 6 -23.84 -13.71 23.29
C GLN A 6 -23.04 -12.93 22.26
N ILE A 7 -23.67 -12.64 21.11
CA ILE A 7 -23.18 -11.70 20.10
C ILE A 7 -24.26 -10.64 19.92
N ILE A 8 -23.93 -9.38 20.17
CA ILE A 8 -24.84 -8.24 20.06
C ILE A 8 -24.43 -7.41 18.84
N ILE A 9 -25.37 -7.19 17.92
CA ILE A 9 -25.18 -6.37 16.70
C ILE A 9 -26.19 -5.22 16.73
N ASN A 10 -25.71 -3.98 16.73
CA ASN A 10 -26.55 -2.78 16.77
C ASN A 10 -25.91 -1.60 16.00
N LYS A 11 -26.54 -0.42 16.05
CA LYS A 11 -26.04 0.79 15.35
C LYS A 11 -24.61 1.21 15.77
N SER A 12 -24.17 0.85 16.97
CA SER A 12 -22.82 1.17 17.46
C SER A 12 -21.75 0.13 17.07
N GLY A 13 -22.14 -1.07 16.63
CA GLY A 13 -21.21 -2.10 16.17
C GLY A 13 -21.54 -3.51 16.65
N ILE A 14 -20.49 -4.33 16.78
CA ILE A 14 -20.56 -5.75 17.15
C ILE A 14 -19.86 -5.94 18.51
N THR A 15 -20.54 -6.56 19.48
CA THR A 15 -20.00 -6.92 20.80
C THR A 15 -20.13 -8.42 21.04
N VAL A 16 -19.07 -9.06 21.55
CA VAL A 16 -19.07 -10.49 21.88
C VAL A 16 -18.91 -10.66 23.39
N ILE A 17 -19.84 -11.37 24.02
CA ILE A 17 -19.85 -11.66 25.46
C ILE A 17 -19.59 -13.15 25.65
N THR A 18 -18.59 -13.52 26.46
CA THR A 18 -18.30 -14.92 26.82
C THR A 18 -17.90 -15.01 28.29
N PRO A 19 -18.47 -15.92 29.09
CA PRO A 19 -18.17 -16.01 30.52
C PRO A 19 -16.82 -16.68 30.83
N SER A 20 -16.21 -17.42 29.89
CA SER A 20 -14.98 -18.18 30.14
C SER A 20 -13.86 -17.87 29.16
N LYS A 21 -14.00 -18.29 27.90
CA LYS A 21 -12.95 -18.18 26.89
C LYS A 21 -13.51 -17.64 25.60
N PHE A 22 -12.86 -16.59 25.10
CA PHE A 22 -13.01 -16.12 23.73
C PHE A 22 -11.77 -16.58 22.94
N GLU A 23 -11.94 -17.58 22.07
CA GLU A 23 -10.87 -18.07 21.20
C GLU A 23 -11.23 -17.77 19.74
N VAL A 24 -10.40 -16.93 19.10
CA VAL A 24 -10.57 -16.58 17.69
C VAL A 24 -9.48 -17.24 16.87
N LYS A 25 -9.86 -18.22 16.03
CA LYS A 25 -8.92 -18.86 15.10
C LYS A 25 -8.83 -18.04 13.83
N ALA A 26 -7.95 -17.05 13.88
CA ALA A 26 -7.68 -16.12 12.80
C ALA A 26 -6.37 -16.46 12.10
N GLY A 27 -6.35 -16.52 10.76
CA GLY A 27 -5.09 -16.50 10.02
C GLY A 27 -4.35 -15.16 10.22
N GLN A 28 -5.08 -14.04 10.13
CA GLN A 28 -4.56 -12.69 10.38
C GLN A 28 -5.72 -11.67 10.51
N HIS A 29 -6.12 -11.32 11.74
CA HIS A 29 -7.08 -10.22 12.00
C HIS A 29 -6.36 -8.91 12.37
N ARG A 30 -5.32 -8.53 11.64
CA ARG A 30 -4.70 -7.21 11.82
C ARG A 30 -5.33 -6.22 10.86
N PHE A 31 -6.45 -5.61 11.26
CA PHE A 31 -6.93 -4.38 10.65
C PHE A 31 -5.99 -3.24 11.03
N LYS A 32 -4.87 -3.11 10.30
CA LYS A 32 -4.02 -1.93 10.41
C LYS A 32 -4.71 -0.77 9.68
N PRO A 33 -4.73 0.44 10.23
CA PRO A 33 -5.11 1.62 9.45
C PRO A 33 -4.16 1.75 8.25
N GLY A 34 -4.60 2.45 7.21
CA GLY A 34 -3.72 2.76 6.08
C GLY A 34 -2.42 3.40 6.58
N ALA A 35 -1.28 2.82 6.19
CA ALA A 35 0.04 3.35 6.52
C ALA A 35 0.65 3.99 5.28
N GLN A 36 1.30 5.14 5.45
CA GLN A 36 2.10 5.72 4.39
C GLN A 36 3.26 4.76 4.09
N VAL A 37 3.27 4.19 2.89
CA VAL A 37 4.38 3.36 2.42
C VAL A 37 5.36 4.27 1.70
N GLN A 38 6.65 4.19 2.07
CA GLN A 38 7.71 4.84 1.29
C GLN A 38 7.75 4.16 -0.08
N MET A 39 7.18 4.81 -1.09
CA MET A 39 7.30 4.36 -2.46
C MET A 39 8.71 4.69 -2.97
N PRO A 40 9.38 3.75 -3.66
CA PRO A 40 10.63 4.08 -4.32
C PRO A 40 10.39 5.22 -5.31
N GLN A 41 11.26 6.22 -5.29
CA GLN A 41 11.21 7.29 -6.28
C GLN A 41 11.50 6.69 -7.66
N ILE A 42 10.48 6.60 -8.50
CA ILE A 42 10.67 6.31 -9.91
C ILE A 42 11.19 7.60 -10.54
N ALA A 43 12.51 7.69 -10.68
CA ALA A 43 13.12 8.77 -11.45
C ALA A 43 12.66 8.62 -12.89
N LEU A 44 11.78 9.53 -13.33
CA LEU A 44 11.47 9.68 -14.74
C LEU A 44 12.80 9.93 -15.48
N PRO A 45 13.00 9.34 -16.67
CA PRO A 45 14.16 9.67 -17.48
C PRO A 45 14.19 11.20 -17.66
N GLN A 46 15.30 11.81 -17.26
CA GLN A 46 15.47 13.26 -17.36
C GLN A 46 15.27 13.67 -18.82
N PRO A 47 14.58 14.79 -19.09
CA PRO A 47 14.50 15.31 -20.44
C PRO A 47 15.93 15.49 -20.96
N ILE A 48 16.15 15.01 -22.18
CA ILE A 48 17.43 15.15 -22.87
C ILE A 48 17.90 16.62 -22.81
N CYS A 49 19.17 16.84 -22.48
CA CYS A 49 19.69 18.20 -22.42
C CYS A 49 19.66 18.83 -23.84
N ILE A 50 19.31 20.11 -23.94
CA ILE A 50 19.22 20.80 -25.25
C ILE A 50 20.60 20.77 -25.93
N GLU A 51 21.66 20.89 -25.14
CA GLU A 51 23.05 20.80 -25.60
C GLU A 51 23.36 19.41 -26.18
N CYS A 52 22.83 18.35 -25.56
CA CYS A 52 22.97 16.96 -26.00
C CYS A 52 22.32 16.76 -27.38
N LEU A 53 21.14 17.36 -27.57
CA LEU A 53 20.38 17.29 -28.81
C LEU A 53 21.04 18.09 -29.93
N VAL A 54 21.54 19.29 -29.61
CA VAL A 54 22.30 20.14 -30.56
C VAL A 54 23.62 19.49 -30.95
N LYS A 55 24.31 18.84 -30.02
CA LYS A 55 25.55 18.10 -30.31
C LYS A 55 25.31 16.91 -31.22
N ALA A 56 24.29 16.09 -30.92
CA ALA A 56 23.94 14.95 -31.76
C ALA A 56 23.53 15.38 -33.18
N ALA A 57 22.81 16.49 -33.32
CA ALA A 57 22.45 17.05 -34.62
C ALA A 57 23.69 17.51 -35.42
N LYS A 58 24.68 18.14 -34.76
CA LYS A 58 25.94 18.54 -35.40
C LYS A 58 26.81 17.34 -35.80
N GLU A 59 26.79 16.28 -35.00
CA GLU A 59 27.57 15.06 -35.24
C GLU A 59 26.85 14.07 -36.18
N GLY A 60 25.64 14.39 -36.63
CA GLY A 60 24.84 13.53 -37.52
C GLY A 60 24.36 12.23 -36.86
N ALA A 61 24.33 12.18 -35.52
CA ALA A 61 23.91 11.01 -34.77
C ALA A 61 22.38 10.94 -34.68
N GLY A 62 21.78 9.88 -35.23
CA GLY A 62 20.33 9.65 -35.18
C GLY A 62 19.78 9.24 -33.80
N ILE A 63 20.65 8.98 -32.83
CA ILE A 63 20.29 8.62 -31.45
C ILE A 63 21.20 9.39 -30.51
N VAL A 64 20.61 10.12 -29.56
CA VAL A 64 21.38 10.75 -28.48
C VAL A 64 21.62 9.72 -27.39
N ARG A 65 22.88 9.28 -27.25
CA ARG A 65 23.27 8.39 -26.16
C ARG A 65 23.38 9.20 -24.87
N ARG A 66 22.70 8.72 -23.83
CA ARG A 66 22.77 9.30 -22.48
C ARG A 66 24.11 9.01 -21.83
#